data_AF-A0A6A6YS48-F1
#
_entry.id   AF-A0A6A6YS48-F1
#
_cell.length_a   1.000
_cell.length_b   1.000
_cell.length_c   1.000
_cell.angle_alpha   90.00
_cell.angle_beta   90.00
_cell.angle_gamma   90.00
#
_symmetry.space_group_name_H-M   'P 1'
#
loop_
_entity.id
_entity.type
_entity.pdbx_description
1 polymer ?
#
loop_
_entity_poly.entity_id
_entity_poly.type
_entity_poly.pdbx_seq_one_letter_code
_entity_poly.pdbx_strand_id
1 'polypeptide(L)' 'MMPEDARYCYRPLSTDRESAEIRIIELLPEALFPNQIRCNIRHVQLCDEPIYEALSYCWGP' A
#
# COMPACT_ATOMS: atom_id res chain seq x y z
N MET A 1 -1.27 20.70 -16.72
CA MET A 1 -0.18 21.14 -15.83
C MET A 1 -0.35 20.38 -14.53
N MET A 2 0.29 19.20 -14.43
CA MET A 2 0.32 18.44 -13.17
C MET A 2 1.32 19.13 -12.25
N PRO A 3 1.11 19.18 -10.92
CA PRO A 3 2.11 19.78 -10.05
C PRO A 3 3.38 18.92 -10.12
N GLU A 4 4.41 19.49 -10.75
CA GLU A 4 5.77 18.99 -10.71
C GLU A 4 6.27 19.17 -9.26
N ASP A 5 6.86 18.13 -8.69
CA ASP A 5 7.55 18.10 -7.38
C ASP A 5 6.76 17.87 -6.07
N ALA A 6 5.74 17.00 -6.08
CA ALA A 6 5.40 16.28 -4.86
C ALA A 6 6.48 15.23 -4.55
N ARG A 7 7.65 15.66 -4.03
CA ARG A 7 8.66 14.73 -3.52
C ARG A 7 8.02 13.86 -2.45
N TYR A 8 8.07 12.55 -2.65
CA TYR A 8 7.57 11.60 -1.68
C TYR A 8 8.34 11.75 -0.37
N CYS A 9 7.65 12.17 0.69
CA CYS A 9 8.19 12.16 2.04
C CYS A 9 7.66 10.93 2.76
N TYR A 10 8.57 10.05 3.15
CA TYR A 10 8.22 8.90 3.98
C TYR A 10 7.54 9.38 5.27
N ARG A 11 6.36 8.82 5.55
CA ARG A 11 5.67 8.98 6.83
C ARG A 11 5.89 7.70 7.65
N PRO A 12 6.46 7.77 8.86
CA PRO A 12 6.54 6.63 9.76
C PRO A 12 5.13 6.07 10.08
N LEU A 13 5.06 4.79 10.43
CA LEU A 13 3.87 4.14 10.97
C LEU A 13 4.01 4.07 12.50
N SER A 14 2.91 4.18 13.24
CA SER A 14 2.96 3.89 14.69
C SER A 14 3.32 2.41 14.90
N THR A 15 4.24 2.18 15.84
CA THR A 15 4.68 0.83 16.25
C THR A 15 4.20 0.48 17.66
N ASP A 16 3.39 1.34 18.27
CA ASP A 16 2.85 1.10 19.60
C ASP A 16 1.87 -0.07 19.53
N ARG A 17 1.92 -0.97 20.51
CA ARG A 17 1.16 -2.24 20.45
C ARG A 17 -0.35 -2.05 20.27
N GLU A 18 -0.91 -0.99 20.86
CA GLU A 18 -2.35 -0.69 20.83
C GLU A 18 -2.78 0.10 19.59
N SER A 19 -1.83 0.74 18.89
CA SER A 19 -2.09 1.57 17.71
C SER A 19 -1.17 1.22 16.55
N ALA A 20 -0.70 -0.04 16.47
CA ALA A 20 0.23 -0.46 15.44
C ALA A 20 -0.42 -0.26 14.06
N GLU A 21 0.22 0.49 13.19
CA GLU A 21 -0.32 0.82 11.88
C GLU A 21 0.34 0.00 10.78
N ILE A 22 -0.44 -0.35 9.77
CA ILE A 22 0.05 -0.97 8.53
C ILE A 22 -0.49 -0.24 7.31
N ARG A 23 0.10 -0.52 6.15
CA ARG A 23 -0.39 -0.04 4.84
C ARG A 23 -0.82 -1.22 3.99
N ILE A 24 -2.06 -1.18 3.52
CA ILE A 24 -2.59 -2.15 2.58
C ILE A 24 -2.63 -1.50 1.20
N ILE A 25 -2.10 -2.21 0.21
CA ILE A 25 -2.16 -1.81 -1.20
C ILE A 25 -3.32 -2.55 -1.85
N GLU A 26 -4.30 -1.80 -2.34
CA GLU A 26 -5.40 -2.33 -3.12
C GLU A 26 -5.07 -2.14 -4.60
N LEU A 27 -4.89 -3.23 -5.34
CA LEU A 27 -4.68 -3.19 -6.77
C LEU A 27 -6.02 -2.99 -7.48
N LEU A 28 -6.13 -1.97 -8.32
CA LEU A 28 -7.34 -1.69 -9.08
C LEU A 28 -7.34 -2.48 -10.39
N PRO A 29 -8.50 -2.99 -10.84
CA PRO A 29 -8.60 -3.67 -12.13
C PRO A 29 -8.10 -2.78 -13.28
N GLU A 30 -7.36 -3.40 -14.19
CA GLU A 30 -6.97 -2.83 -15.47
C GLU A 30 -7.22 -3.87 -16.56
N ALA A 31 -7.96 -3.48 -17.59
CA ALA A 31 -8.34 -4.35 -18.68
C ALA A 31 -7.23 -4.49 -19.73
N LEU A 32 -6.34 -3.50 -19.81
CA LEU A 32 -5.33 -3.39 -20.85
C LEU A 32 -3.93 -3.52 -20.25
N PHE A 33 -3.31 -4.68 -20.43
CA PHE A 33 -1.88 -4.85 -20.20
C PHE A 33 -1.11 -4.30 -21.42
N PRO A 34 0.00 -3.55 -21.25
CA PRO A 34 0.79 -3.31 -20.03
C PRO A 34 0.58 -1.89 -19.46
N ASN A 35 -0.66 -1.39 -19.38
CA ASN A 35 -0.88 -0.04 -18.87
C ASN A 35 -0.42 0.10 -17.41
N GLN A 36 -0.30 1.36 -16.99
CA GLN A 36 0.09 1.73 -15.63
C GLN A 36 -0.77 1.00 -14.58
N ILE A 37 -0.10 0.31 -13.65
CA ILE A 37 -0.75 -0.31 -12.49
C ILE A 37 -1.39 0.80 -11.65
N ARG A 38 -2.71 0.74 -11.50
CA ARG A 38 -3.46 1.62 -10.60
C ARG A 38 -3.64 0.93 -9.26
N CYS A 39 -3.43 1.67 -8.18
CA CYS A 39 -3.65 1.16 -6.84
C CYS A 39 -4.10 2.27 -5.88
N ASN A 40 -4.75 1.85 -4.79
CA ASN A 40 -5.00 2.69 -3.63
C ASN A 40 -4.09 2.24 -2.48
N ILE A 41 -3.67 3.18 -1.65
CA ILE A 41 -2.98 2.88 -0.38
C ILE A 41 -3.93 3.24 0.75
N ARG A 42 -4.19 2.27 1.64
CA ARG A 42 -4.98 2.44 2.85
C ARG A 42 -4.09 2.29 4.07
N HIS A 43 -4.05 3.31 4.93
CA HIS A 43 -3.48 3.22 6.27
C HIS A 43 -4.55 2.70 7.21
N VAL A 44 -4.24 1.61 7.93
CA VAL A 44 -5.17 0.97 8.86
C VAL A 44 -4.43 0.59 10.13
N GLN A 45 -5.16 0.50 11.24
CA GLN A 45 -4.60 -0.06 12.46
C GLN A 45 -4.69 -1.59 12.40
N LEU A 46 -3.69 -2.26 12.96
CA LEU A 46 -3.64 -3.71 13.02
C LEU A 46 -4.72 -4.27 13.96
N CYS A 47 -5.08 -3.52 15.01
CA CYS A 47 -6.13 -3.87 15.96
C CYS A 47 -7.56 -3.81 15.38
N ASP A 48 -7.74 -3.17 14.21
CA ASP A 48 -9.03 -3.17 13.49
C ASP A 48 -9.28 -4.50 12.74
N GLU A 49 -8.38 -5.48 12.85
CA GLU A 49 -8.44 -6.78 12.18
C GLU A 49 -8.74 -6.66 10.66
N PRO A 50 -7.93 -5.90 9.90
CA PRO A 50 -8.23 -5.62 8.50
C PRO A 50 -8.13 -6.90 7.65
N ILE A 51 -9.09 -7.09 6.74
CA ILE A 51 -9.12 -8.22 5.81
C ILE A 51 -8.34 -7.85 4.54
N TYR A 52 -7.36 -8.67 4.19
CA TYR A 52 -6.57 -8.52 2.95
C TYR A 52 -5.99 -9.87 2.52
N GLU A 53 -5.64 -9.98 1.24
CA GLU A 53 -4.90 -11.11 0.71
C GLU A 53 -3.39 -10.84 0.82
N ALA A 54 -2.66 -11.74 1.48
CA ALA A 54 -1.22 -11.65 1.62
C ALA A 54 -0.54 -12.30 0.41
N LEU A 55 0.31 -11.53 -0.28
CA LEU A 55 1.16 -12.05 -1.35
C LEU A 55 2.50 -12.47 -0.74
N SER A 56 2.83 -13.76 -0.83
CA SER A 56 4.15 -14.28 -0.50
C SER A 56 4.89 -14.58 -1.78
N TYR A 57 6.07 -13.99 -1.96
CA TYR A 57 6.94 -14.28 -3.09
C TYR A 57 8.37 -14.48 -2.60
N CYS A 58 9.06 -15.43 -3.21
CA CYS A 58 10.50 -15.55 -3.08
C CYS A 58 11.14 -14.82 -4.26
N TRP A 59 12.15 -14.00 -3.99
CA TRP A 59 13.10 -13.65 -5.04
C TRP A 59 13.74 -14.96 -5.52
N GLY A 60 13.68 -15.24 -6.83
CA GLY A 60 14.33 -16.41 -7.42
C GLY A 60 15.86 -16.38 -7.22
N PRO A 61 16.57 -17.49 -7.52
CA PRO A 61 18.03 -17.55 -7.43
C PRO A 61 18.74 -16.52 -8.30
#